data_AF-A0A0W0FPV3-F1
#
_entry.id   AF-A0A0W0FPV3-F1
#
_cell.length_a   1.000
_cell.length_b   1.000
_cell.length_c   1.000
_cell.angle_alpha   90.00
_cell.angle_beta   90.00
_cell.angle_gamma   90.00
#
_symmetry.space_group_name_H-M   'P 1'
#
loop_
_entity.id
_entity.type
_entity.pdbx_description
1 polymer ?
#
loop_
_entity_poly.entity_id
_entity_poly.type
_entity_poly.pdbx_seq_one_letter_code
_entity_poly.pdbx_strand_id
1 'polypeptide(L)'
;MDISYDELVSLPYLDAICRETLRLFPPATHVNRIAKHDTILPLAVPVTCPDGSIVTEVALPKNKQLFISILNSNRNSAIWGEDALEWKPERWLEPLPSSVTEANIPGVYSHL
;
A
#
# COMPACT_ATOMS: atom_id res chain seq x y z
N MET A 1 -30.28 -15.89 -18.01
CA MET A 1 -29.60 -14.63 -18.39
C MET A 1 -28.14 -14.86 -18.08
N ASP A 2 -27.32 -14.93 -19.13
CA ASP A 2 -25.87 -15.11 -19.00
C ASP A 2 -25.23 -13.75 -19.22
N ILE A 3 -24.36 -13.31 -18.31
CA ILE A 3 -23.66 -12.03 -18.41
C ILE A 3 -22.33 -12.33 -19.12
N SER A 4 -22.01 -11.57 -20.18
CA SER A 4 -20.73 -11.75 -20.87
C SER A 4 -19.56 -11.33 -19.98
N TYR A 5 -18.36 -11.86 -20.26
CA TYR A 5 -17.15 -11.48 -19.52
C TYR A 5 -16.89 -9.96 -19.61
N ASP A 6 -17.04 -9.38 -20.80
CA ASP A 6 -16.80 -7.96 -21.04
C ASP A 6 -17.79 -7.08 -20.26
N GLU A 7 -19.06 -7.48 -20.21
CA GLU A 7 -20.05 -6.80 -19.37
C GLU A 7 -19.68 -6.89 -17.89
N LEU A 8 -19.26 -8.06 -17.41
CA LEU A 8 -18.88 -8.27 -16.01
C LEU A 8 -17.70 -7.38 -15.59
N VAL A 9 -16.63 -7.31 -16.40
CA VAL A 9 -15.45 -6.48 -16.08
C VAL A 9 -15.71 -4.98 -16.24
N SER A 10 -16.74 -4.60 -17.00
CA SER A 10 -17.13 -3.20 -17.18
C SER A 10 -17.90 -2.61 -15.99
N LEU A 11 -18.30 -3.42 -15.01
CA LEU A 11 -19.11 -2.98 -13.88
C LEU A 11 -18.26 -2.19 -12.86
N PRO A 12 -18.42 -0.85 -12.76
CA PRO A 12 -17.52 -0.02 -11.97
C PRO A 12 -17.59 -0.33 -10.48
N TYR A 13 -18.78 -0.64 -9.97
CA TYR A 13 -18.96 -0.97 -8.56
C TYR A 13 -18.38 -2.35 -8.20
N LEU A 14 -18.39 -3.29 -9.14
CA LEU A 14 -17.76 -4.60 -8.93
C LEU A 14 -16.24 -4.46 -8.87
N ASP A 15 -15.65 -3.68 -9.78
CA ASP A 15 -14.21 -3.37 -9.74
C ASP A 15 -13.84 -2.66 -8.42
N ALA A 16 -14.63 -1.68 -7.99
CA ALA A 16 -14.46 -1.01 -6.71
C ALA A 16 -14.49 -1.98 -5.50
N ILE A 17 -15.43 -2.93 -5.48
CA ILE A 17 -15.50 -4.00 -4.46
C ILE A 17 -14.22 -4.85 -4.46
N CYS A 18 -13.78 -5.30 -5.64
CA CYS A 18 -12.58 -6.12 -5.77
C CYS A 18 -11.35 -5.37 -5.27
N ARG A 19 -11.19 -4.10 -5.67
CA ARG A 19 -10.09 -3.24 -5.24
C ARG A 19 -10.08 -3.06 -3.75
N GLU A 20 -11.21 -2.66 -3.17
CA GLU A 20 -11.30 -2.38 -1.76
C GLU A 20 -11.07 -3.63 -0.88
N THR A 21 -11.59 -4.76 -1.33
CA THR A 21 -11.40 -6.04 -0.65
C THR A 21 -9.93 -6.44 -0.62
N LEU A 22 -9.25 -6.38 -1.77
CA LEU A 22 -7.83 -6.70 -1.84
C LEU A 22 -6.95 -5.67 -1.06
N ARG A 23 -7.45 -4.45 -0.82
CA ARG A 23 -6.70 -3.39 -0.12
C ARG A 23 -6.68 -3.71 1.35
N LEU A 24 -7.87 -3.94 1.93
CA LEU A 24 -8.02 -4.26 3.34
C LEU A 24 -7.61 -5.69 3.68
N PHE A 25 -7.85 -6.64 2.77
CA PHE A 25 -7.62 -8.07 2.98
C PHE A 25 -6.72 -8.64 1.88
N PRO A 26 -5.46 -8.16 1.77
CA PRO A 26 -4.54 -8.65 0.76
C PRO A 26 -4.20 -10.13 1.03
N PRO A 27 -4.22 -11.01 0.01
CA PRO A 27 -3.82 -12.41 0.16
C PRO A 27 -2.37 -12.57 0.66
N ALA A 28 -1.49 -11.65 0.26
CA ALA A 28 -0.12 -11.54 0.75
C ALA A 28 -0.01 -10.31 1.66
N THR A 29 0.12 -10.53 2.97
CA THR A 29 0.15 -9.45 3.96
C THR A 29 1.51 -8.75 4.04
N HIS A 30 2.58 -9.44 3.65
CA HIS A 30 3.96 -8.96 3.71
C HIS A 30 4.77 -9.50 2.55
N VAL A 31 5.83 -8.76 2.20
CA VAL A 31 6.83 -9.21 1.24
C VAL A 31 8.23 -9.13 1.84
N ASN A 32 9.05 -10.13 1.53
CA ASN A 32 10.43 -10.20 1.99
C ASN A 32 11.40 -9.72 0.90
N ARG A 33 12.43 -9.00 1.32
CA ARG A 33 13.58 -8.62 0.47
C ARG A 33 14.87 -8.93 1.22
N ILE A 34 15.95 -9.13 0.48
CA ILE A 34 17.29 -9.28 1.03
C ILE A 34 18.19 -8.24 0.34
N ALA A 35 18.91 -7.45 1.14
CA ALA A 35 19.88 -6.48 0.65
C ALA A 35 21.03 -7.22 -0.07
N LYS A 36 21.25 -6.96 -1.36
CA LYS A 36 22.32 -7.60 -2.13
C LYS A 36 23.70 -6.98 -1.87
N HIS A 37 23.72 -5.74 -1.42
CA HIS A 37 24.90 -4.93 -1.08
C HIS A 37 24.57 -4.07 0.13
N ASP A 38 25.59 -3.53 0.77
CA ASP A 38 25.40 -2.48 1.78
C ASP A 38 24.70 -1.29 1.12
N THR A 39 23.59 -0.85 1.70
CA THR A 39 22.80 0.25 1.15
C THR A 39 22.30 1.15 2.28
N ILE A 40 22.03 2.40 1.96
CA ILE A 40 21.31 3.31 2.83
C ILE A 40 19.86 3.36 2.34
N LEU A 41 18.91 3.05 3.24
CA LEU A 41 17.48 3.09 2.95
C LEU A 41 16.91 4.41 3.49
N PRO A 42 16.53 5.37 2.63
CA PRO A 42 15.88 6.59 3.09
C PRO A 42 14.48 6.27 3.63
N LEU A 43 14.10 6.92 4.72
CA LEU A 43 12.76 6.84 5.29
C LEU A 43 11.89 7.95 4.69
N ALA A 44 10.68 7.59 4.27
CA ALA A 44 9.71 8.57 3.76
C ALA A 44 9.26 9.56 4.85
N VAL A 45 9.22 9.10 6.10
CA VAL A 45 8.90 9.91 7.28
C VAL A 45 10.03 9.73 8.30
N PRO A 46 10.62 10.82 8.83
CA PRO A 46 11.62 10.72 9.88
C PRO A 46 11.07 10.03 11.13
N VAL A 47 11.89 9.23 11.79
CA VAL A 47 11.53 8.52 13.02
C VAL A 47 12.29 9.11 14.19
N THR A 48 11.56 9.48 15.25
CA THR A 48 12.15 9.93 16.51
C THR A 48 12.45 8.74 17.40
N CYS A 49 13.72 8.55 17.74
CA CYS A 49 14.18 7.52 18.65
C CYS A 49 13.86 7.87 20.12
N PRO A 50 13.88 6.88 21.04
CA PRO A 50 13.66 7.12 22.47
C PRO A 50 14.65 8.10 23.12
N ASP A 51 15.84 8.25 22.55
CA ASP A 51 16.88 9.20 22.97
C ASP A 51 16.68 10.62 22.40
N GLY A 52 15.60 10.84 21.64
CA GLY A 52 15.29 12.12 20.99
C GLY A 52 16.01 12.36 19.67
N SER A 53 16.88 11.44 19.22
CA SER A 53 17.50 11.54 17.91
C SER A 53 16.48 11.32 16.78
N ILE A 54 16.66 12.03 15.67
CA ILE A 54 15.82 11.89 14.47
C ILE A 54 16.60 11.07 13.44
N VAL A 55 15.99 9.98 12.98
CA VAL A 55 16.54 9.11 11.94
C VAL A 55 15.75 9.33 10.67
N THR A 56 16.44 9.74 9.61
CA THR A 56 15.86 9.95 8.27
C THR A 56 16.24 8.83 7.30
N GLU A 57 17.18 7.97 7.68
CA GLU A 57 17.68 6.89 6.85
C GLU A 57 18.23 5.75 7.72
N VAL A 58 18.22 4.53 7.18
CA VAL A 58 18.71 3.34 7.88
C VAL A 58 19.80 2.68 7.06
N ALA A 59 20.97 2.49 7.67
CA ALA A 59 22.03 1.70 7.09
C ALA A 59 21.65 0.22 7.10
N LEU A 60 21.67 -0.40 5.92
CA LEU A 60 21.23 -1.77 5.69
C LEU A 60 22.40 -2.57 5.10
N PRO A 61 23.11 -3.34 5.95
CA PRO A 61 24.18 -4.21 5.48
C PRO A 61 23.70 -5.27 4.49
N LYS A 62 24.63 -5.74 3.65
CA LYS A 62 24.44 -6.87 2.76
C LYS A 62 23.91 -8.09 3.51
N ASN A 63 23.05 -8.85 2.84
CA ASN A 63 22.38 -10.05 3.32
C ASN A 63 21.39 -9.82 4.48
N LYS A 64 21.05 -8.58 4.81
CA LYS A 64 19.97 -8.30 5.77
C LYS A 64 18.60 -8.46 5.12
N GLN A 65 17.70 -9.11 5.85
CA GLN A 65 16.32 -9.30 5.45
C GLN A 65 15.47 -8.09 5.84
N LEU A 66 14.61 -7.66 4.91
CA LEU A 66 13.58 -6.66 5.16
C LEU A 66 12.22 -7.32 5.05
N PHE A 67 11.35 -6.98 6.00
CA PHE A 67 9.94 -7.32 6.00
C PHE A 67 9.16 -6.06 5.66
N ILE A 68 8.51 -6.04 4.51
CA ILE A 68 7.69 -4.91 4.06
C ILE A 68 6.23 -5.30 4.27
N SER A 69 5.53 -4.55 5.11
CA SER A 69 4.11 -4.81 5.41
C SER A 69 3.20 -4.16 4.38
N ILE A 70 2.60 -4.99 3.53
CA ILE A 70 1.56 -4.58 2.59
C ILE A 70 0.31 -4.21 3.38
N LEU A 71 -0.02 -5.00 4.40
CA LEU A 71 -1.20 -4.78 5.24
C LEU A 71 -1.19 -3.41 5.91
N ASN A 72 -0.08 -3.04 6.54
CA ASN A 72 0.02 -1.75 7.24
C ASN A 72 0.06 -0.59 6.25
N SER A 73 0.73 -0.76 5.09
CA SER A 73 0.75 0.26 4.05
C SER A 73 -0.65 0.54 3.49
N ASN A 74 -1.43 -0.51 3.23
CA ASN A 74 -2.80 -0.39 2.74
C ASN A 74 -3.78 0.17 3.78
N ARG A 75 -3.44 0.12 5.08
CA ARG A 75 -4.28 0.57 6.20
C ARG A 75 -3.73 1.82 6.89
N ASN A 76 -2.68 2.42 6.33
CA ASN A 76 -2.06 3.60 6.91
C ASN A 76 -2.98 4.81 6.77
N SER A 77 -3.46 5.36 7.89
CA SER A 77 -4.35 6.50 7.90
C SER A 77 -3.73 7.79 7.35
N ALA A 78 -2.40 7.93 7.41
CA ALA A 78 -1.71 9.06 6.78
C ALA A 78 -1.80 9.01 5.24
N ILE A 79 -2.06 7.84 4.66
CA ILE A 79 -2.16 7.63 3.21
C ILE A 79 -3.63 7.55 2.81
N TRP A 80 -4.40 6.72 3.50
CA TRP A 80 -5.78 6.36 3.14
C TRP A 80 -6.86 7.15 3.89
N GLY A 81 -6.49 8.05 4.80
CA GLY A 81 -7.42 8.84 5.61
C GLY A 81 -7.83 8.15 6.92
N GLU A 82 -8.65 8.83 7.73
CA GLU A 82 -9.13 8.30 9.01
C GLU A 82 -9.96 7.01 8.85
N ASP A 83 -10.66 6.88 7.72
CA ASP A 83 -11.46 5.71 7.35
C ASP A 83 -10.63 4.58 6.69
N ALA A 84 -9.30 4.59 6.85
CA ALA A 84 -8.37 3.61 6.25
C ALA A 84 -8.66 2.15 6.61
N LEU A 85 -9.29 1.90 7.77
CA LEU A 85 -9.66 0.56 8.24
C LEU A 85 -11.08 0.14 7.84
N GLU A 86 -11.89 1.07 7.32
CA GLU A 86 -13.27 0.80 6.91
C GLU A 86 -13.30 0.22 5.51
N TRP A 87 -14.13 -0.79 5.28
CA TRP A 87 -14.38 -1.32 3.94
C TRP A 87 -15.38 -0.43 3.23
N LYS A 88 -14.88 0.38 2.27
CA LYS A 88 -15.65 1.41 1.55
C LYS A 88 -15.28 1.40 0.07
N PRO A 89 -15.97 0.57 -0.75
CA PRO A 89 -15.73 0.48 -2.19
C PRO A 89 -15.84 1.82 -2.91
N GLU A 90 -16.71 2.71 -2.44
CA GLU A 90 -17.01 4.01 -3.05
C GLU A 90 -15.76 4.89 -3.20
N ARG A 91 -14.69 4.67 -2.41
CA ARG A 91 -13.40 5.36 -2.57
C ARG A 91 -12.79 5.19 -3.96
N TRP A 92 -13.13 4.13 -4.68
CA TRP A 92 -12.60 3.83 -6.01
C TRP A 92 -13.47 4.37 -7.15
N LEU A 93 -14.61 4.98 -6.83
CA LEU A 93 -15.52 5.57 -7.82
C LEU A 93 -15.19 7.03 -8.13
N GLU A 94 -14.37 7.66 -7.30
CA GLU A 94 -13.89 9.03 -7.45
C GLU A 94 -12.35 9.04 -7.49
N PRO A 95 -11.73 10.12 -8.02
CA PRO A 95 -10.28 10.26 -7.97
C PRO A 95 -9.74 10.13 -6.55
N LEU A 96 -8.69 9.33 -6.38
CA LEU A 96 -8.05 9.13 -5.09
C LEU A 96 -7.36 10.43 -4.61
N PRO A 97 -7.31 10.68 -3.30
CA PRO A 97 -6.60 11.83 -2.74
C PRO A 97 -5.10 11.77 -3.03
N SER A 98 -4.45 12.94 -3.07
CA SER A 98 -3.01 13.05 -3.39
C SER A 98 -2.13 12.23 -2.43
N SER A 99 -2.55 12.09 -1.17
CA SER A 99 -1.88 11.25 -0.18
C SER A 99 -1.71 9.80 -0.62
N VAL A 100 -2.62 9.28 -1.45
CA VAL A 100 -2.53 7.92 -2.02
C VAL A 100 -1.69 7.94 -3.30
N THR A 101 -1.94 8.89 -4.21
CA THR A 101 -1.26 8.92 -5.51
C THR A 101 0.23 9.27 -5.41
N GLU A 102 0.61 10.16 -4.47
CA GLU A 102 2.00 10.58 -4.25
C GLU A 102 2.78 9.62 -3.36
N ALA A 103 2.11 8.72 -2.63
CA ALA A 103 2.78 7.73 -1.80
C ALA A 103 3.61 6.72 -2.61
N ASN A 104 3.40 6.62 -3.93
CA ASN A 104 4.15 5.75 -4.85
C ASN A 104 4.23 4.29 -4.36
N ILE A 105 3.19 3.81 -3.66
CA ILE A 105 3.15 2.43 -3.18
C ILE A 105 2.89 1.53 -4.39
N PRO A 106 3.80 0.59 -4.72
CA PRO A 106 3.56 -0.40 -5.75
C PRO A 106 2.51 -1.41 -5.25
N GLY A 107 1.24 -1.02 -5.33
CA GLY A 107 0.10 -1.86 -5.03
C GLY A 107 -0.33 -2.67 -6.25
N VAL A 108 -1.13 -3.71 -6.01
CA VAL A 108 -1.74 -4.54 -7.08
C VAL A 108 -2.61 -3.71 -8.04
N TYR A 109 -3.04 -2.51 -7.60
CA TYR A 109 -3.85 -1.56 -8.38
C TYR A 109 -3.06 -0.58 -9.23
N SER A 110 -1.73 -0.58 -9.14
CA SER A 110 -0.87 0.44 -9.77
C SER A 110 -0.78 0.29 -11.30
N HIS A 111 -1.49 -0.69 -11.87
CA HIS A 111 -1.79 -0.76 -13.29
C HIS A 111 -3.20 -0.19 -13.53
N LEU A 112 -3.34 1.11 -13.37
CA LEU A 112 -4.41 1.92 -13.96
C LEU A 112 -3.83 3.27 -14.35
#